data_AF-A0AAN9CS93-F1
#
_entry.id   AF-A0AAN9CS93-F1
#
_cell.length_a   1.000
_cell.length_b   1.000
_cell.length_c   1.000
_cell.angle_alpha   90.00
_cell.angle_beta   90.00
_cell.angle_gamma   90.00
#
_symmetry.space_group_name_H-M   'P 1'
#
loop_
_entity.id
_entity.type
_entity.pdbx_description
1 polymer ?
#
loop_
_entity_poly.entity_id
_entity_poly.type
_entity_poly.pdbx_seq_one_letter_code
_entity_poly.pdbx_strand_id
1 'polypeptide(L)'
;MSAYSVTGFSTLPVHIQDFLLYRHCRNFPMLLDLPNKCGGPLNSADVFLLLVIKSSPENYERREVLRKTWAKERLHKGVWIRRVFIIGTTKTGFEKRRLNKLLELENNENKDILQWDFNDSFFNLTLKQILFLEWMERWCPQARFLLNGDDDVFANTFNMIEYLQGQEDNDGSKHLFTGHLIQNVGPIRHSSSKYFVPVQVQESDRYPPYCGGGGFLLSGFTARTIYNMSHSIIILPIDDVYMGMCLEKAGLKPTSHFAVKTAGLHVPAENVDIFHPCYYREIILVHRFLPHMIFVMWDEIQNPHLQCGKINSSLQGSTQRKEQGV
;
A
#
# COMPACT_ATOMS: atom_id res chain seq x y z
N MET A 1 -30.96 -3.66 -0.37
CA MET A 1 -31.19 -5.06 -0.79
C MET A 1 -30.56 -5.98 0.25
N SER A 2 -31.26 -7.04 0.65
CA SER A 2 -30.72 -8.04 1.58
C SER A 2 -29.60 -8.85 0.89
N ALA A 3 -28.49 -9.13 1.57
CA ALA A 3 -27.43 -9.97 0.98
C ALA A 3 -27.93 -11.40 0.67
N TYR A 4 -28.93 -11.89 1.43
CA TYR A 4 -29.53 -13.21 1.22
C TYR A 4 -30.36 -13.32 -0.05
N SER A 5 -30.77 -12.20 -0.67
CA SER A 5 -31.49 -12.22 -1.95
C SER A 5 -30.55 -12.30 -3.16
N VAL A 6 -29.24 -12.38 -2.94
CA VAL A 6 -28.25 -12.56 -4.00
C VAL A 6 -28.31 -14.00 -4.53
N THR A 7 -28.46 -14.16 -5.83
CA THR A 7 -28.54 -15.47 -6.49
C THR A 7 -27.30 -16.32 -6.18
N GLY A 8 -27.50 -17.53 -5.65
CA GLY A 8 -26.41 -18.44 -5.30
C GLY A 8 -25.62 -18.06 -4.05
N PHE A 9 -26.14 -17.15 -3.20
CA PHE A 9 -25.45 -16.70 -1.99
C PHE A 9 -24.94 -17.86 -1.10
N SER A 10 -25.79 -18.85 -0.84
CA SER A 10 -25.48 -20.00 0.03
C SER A 10 -24.37 -20.90 -0.51
N THR A 11 -24.06 -20.85 -1.81
CA THR A 11 -22.99 -21.64 -2.44
C THR A 11 -21.65 -20.90 -2.48
N LEU A 12 -21.61 -19.62 -2.08
CA LEU A 12 -20.38 -18.84 -2.06
C LEU A 12 -19.50 -19.26 -0.87
N PRO A 13 -18.16 -19.12 -0.96
CA PRO A 13 -17.28 -19.28 0.20
C PRO A 13 -17.70 -18.36 1.35
N VAL A 14 -17.51 -18.81 2.60
CA VAL A 14 -17.93 -18.08 3.82
C VAL A 14 -17.41 -16.64 3.85
N HIS A 15 -16.14 -16.43 3.50
CA HIS A 15 -15.55 -15.08 3.47
C HIS A 15 -16.22 -14.14 2.44
N ILE A 16 -16.76 -14.67 1.33
CA ILE A 16 -17.54 -13.88 0.37
C ILE A 16 -18.95 -13.60 0.91
N GLN A 17 -19.57 -14.57 1.58
CA GLN A 17 -20.87 -14.38 2.23
C GLN A 17 -20.78 -13.25 3.27
N ASP A 18 -19.77 -13.32 4.15
CA ASP A 18 -19.47 -12.29 5.15
C ASP A 18 -19.24 -10.94 4.47
N PHE A 19 -18.41 -10.89 3.42
CA PHE A 19 -18.17 -9.67 2.67
C PHE A 19 -19.48 -9.06 2.13
N LEU A 20 -20.33 -9.84 1.48
CA LEU A 20 -21.61 -9.35 0.94
C LEU A 20 -22.58 -8.88 2.04
N LEU A 21 -22.60 -9.58 3.18
CA LEU A 21 -23.41 -9.20 4.34
C LEU A 21 -22.97 -7.85 4.93
N TYR A 22 -21.66 -7.63 5.07
CA TYR A 22 -21.12 -6.53 5.86
C TYR A 22 -20.46 -5.40 5.06
N ARG A 23 -20.33 -5.48 3.72
CA ARG A 23 -19.67 -4.45 2.87
C ARG A 23 -20.26 -3.03 2.97
N HIS A 24 -21.44 -2.88 3.57
CA HIS A 24 -22.08 -1.59 3.83
C HIS A 24 -21.62 -0.95 5.15
N CYS A 25 -21.07 -1.74 6.09
CA CYS A 25 -20.52 -1.25 7.35
C CYS A 25 -19.16 -0.61 7.10
N ARG A 26 -19.07 0.71 7.30
CA ARG A 26 -17.83 1.49 7.06
C ARG A 26 -17.35 2.27 8.27
N ASN A 27 -18.12 2.26 9.36
CA ASN A 27 -17.78 2.95 10.59
C ASN A 27 -17.45 1.91 11.66
N PHE A 28 -16.25 2.04 12.23
CA PHE A 28 -15.75 1.17 13.28
C PHE A 28 -15.08 2.03 14.36
N PRO A 29 -15.26 1.70 15.65
CA PRO A 29 -14.60 2.43 16.73
C PRO A 29 -13.08 2.42 16.56
N MET A 30 -12.45 3.57 16.82
CA MET A 30 -11.00 3.62 16.99
C MET A 30 -10.61 3.12 18.37
N LEU A 31 -9.62 2.23 18.41
CA LEU A 31 -9.02 1.71 19.64
C LEU A 31 -7.74 2.48 20.00
N LEU A 32 -6.96 2.87 18.99
CA LEU A 32 -5.73 3.66 19.12
C LEU A 32 -5.74 4.77 18.08
N ASP A 33 -5.57 6.02 18.54
CA ASP A 33 -5.57 7.24 17.72
C ASP A 33 -4.27 8.04 17.89
N LEU A 34 -3.94 8.86 16.90
CA LEU A 34 -2.73 9.68 16.83
C LEU A 34 -3.00 11.11 16.31
N PRO A 35 -3.89 11.90 16.93
CA PRO A 35 -4.33 13.20 16.40
C PRO A 35 -3.18 14.20 16.12
N ASN A 36 -2.04 14.01 16.79
CA ASN A 36 -0.86 14.88 16.68
C ASN A 36 0.24 14.33 15.77
N LYS A 37 0.06 13.19 15.09
CA LYS A 37 1.12 12.57 14.26
C LYS A 37 1.66 13.51 13.17
N CYS A 38 0.79 14.31 12.58
CA CYS A 38 1.16 15.32 11.58
C CYS A 38 1.32 16.73 12.16
N GLY A 39 1.52 16.87 13.48
CA GLY A 39 1.52 18.18 14.15
C GLY A 39 0.12 18.79 14.30
N GLY A 40 -0.92 18.00 14.07
CA GLY A 40 -2.32 18.43 14.00
C GLY A 40 -2.73 18.93 12.61
N PRO A 41 -4.01 19.24 12.39
CA PRO A 41 -4.54 19.53 11.06
C PRO A 41 -3.86 20.74 10.38
N LEU A 42 -3.57 21.78 11.15
CA LEU A 42 -2.99 23.04 10.67
C LEU A 42 -1.50 22.95 10.32
N ASN A 43 -0.76 21.98 10.91
CA ASN A 43 0.67 21.81 10.65
C ASN A 43 0.96 20.60 9.75
N SER A 44 -0.09 19.93 9.25
CA SER A 44 0.06 18.70 8.47
C SER A 44 0.79 18.89 7.14
N ALA A 45 0.92 20.13 6.67
CA ALA A 45 1.73 20.51 5.49
C ALA A 45 3.24 20.31 5.68
N ASP A 46 3.71 20.20 6.93
CA ASP A 46 5.10 19.89 7.26
C ASP A 46 5.45 18.43 6.95
N VAL A 47 4.45 17.55 6.87
CA VAL A 47 4.64 16.15 6.48
C VAL A 47 4.72 16.06 4.96
N PHE A 48 5.94 15.94 4.46
CA PHE A 48 6.18 15.76 3.03
C PHE A 48 5.81 14.36 2.56
N LEU A 49 6.27 13.32 3.27
CA LEU A 49 5.94 11.93 2.97
C LEU A 49 5.38 11.23 4.21
N LEU A 50 4.11 10.83 4.14
CA LEU A 50 3.48 9.97 5.14
C LEU A 50 3.54 8.51 4.66
N LEU A 51 4.29 7.69 5.38
CA LEU A 51 4.36 6.25 5.16
C LEU A 51 3.15 5.60 5.86
N VAL A 52 2.23 5.08 5.05
CA VAL A 52 1.01 4.40 5.49
C VAL A 52 1.19 2.91 5.24
N ILE A 53 1.44 2.17 6.32
CA ILE A 53 1.85 0.77 6.23
C ILE A 53 0.75 -0.13 6.75
N LYS A 54 0.19 -0.95 5.85
CA LYS A 54 -0.77 -2.02 6.19
C LYS A 54 -0.04 -3.10 6.98
N SER A 55 -0.48 -3.33 8.22
CA SER A 55 0.06 -4.39 9.09
C SER A 55 -1.07 -5.12 9.80
N SER A 56 -0.72 -6.20 10.50
CA SER A 56 -1.63 -7.04 11.30
C SER A 56 -1.18 -7.08 12.76
N PRO A 57 -2.07 -7.31 13.74
CA PRO A 57 -1.69 -7.27 15.16
C PRO A 57 -0.47 -8.13 15.54
N GLU A 58 -0.38 -9.34 14.95
CA GLU A 58 0.71 -10.31 15.18
C GLU A 58 2.09 -9.85 14.63
N ASN A 59 2.14 -8.91 13.70
CA ASN A 59 3.35 -8.53 12.95
C ASN A 59 4.27 -7.54 13.70
N TYR A 60 4.45 -7.72 15.01
CA TYR A 60 5.31 -6.84 15.83
C TYR A 60 6.74 -6.76 15.28
N GLU A 61 7.38 -7.91 14.98
CA GLU A 61 8.75 -7.96 14.48
C GLU A 61 8.92 -7.24 13.13
N ARG A 62 7.93 -7.34 12.24
CA ARG A 62 7.93 -6.61 10.97
C ARG A 62 7.95 -5.13 11.23
N ARG A 63 6.98 -4.62 12.00
CA ARG A 63 6.88 -3.20 12.34
C ARG A 63 8.19 -2.69 12.94
N GLU A 64 8.75 -3.42 13.89
CA GLU A 64 9.98 -3.06 14.59
C GLU A 64 11.19 -2.94 13.65
N VAL A 65 11.37 -3.89 12.72
CA VAL A 65 12.41 -3.77 11.69
C VAL A 65 12.16 -2.57 10.79
N LEU A 66 10.91 -2.30 10.40
CA LEU A 66 10.58 -1.15 9.57
C LEU A 66 10.93 0.17 10.28
N ARG A 67 10.72 0.28 11.61
CA ARG A 67 11.11 1.46 12.39
C ARG A 67 12.61 1.74 12.34
N LYS A 68 13.42 0.68 12.30
CA LYS A 68 14.89 0.75 12.28
C LYS A 68 15.48 0.99 10.89
N THR A 69 14.69 0.72 9.84
CA THR A 69 15.16 0.69 8.45
C THR A 69 14.46 1.78 7.63
N TRP A 70 13.83 1.41 6.51
CA TRP A 70 13.30 2.33 5.52
C TRP A 70 12.16 3.19 6.04
N ALA A 71 11.40 2.69 7.03
CA ALA A 71 10.25 3.42 7.54
C ALA A 71 10.58 4.39 8.68
N LYS A 72 11.84 4.49 9.13
CA LYS A 72 12.26 5.40 10.20
C LYS A 72 11.83 6.84 9.90
N GLU A 73 11.13 7.45 10.84
CA GLU A 73 10.80 8.87 10.78
C GLU A 73 12.08 9.73 10.85
N ARG A 74 12.25 10.65 9.89
CA ARG A 74 13.45 11.47 9.78
C ARG A 74 13.24 12.68 8.87
N LEU A 75 14.09 13.68 9.04
CA LEU A 75 14.32 14.71 8.03
C LEU A 75 15.34 14.17 7.01
N HIS A 76 15.00 14.20 5.72
CA HIS A 76 15.90 13.80 4.65
C HIS A 76 15.77 14.79 3.49
N LYS A 77 16.88 15.29 2.96
CA LYS A 77 16.89 16.34 1.90
C LYS A 77 15.92 17.51 2.17
N GLY A 78 15.90 17.97 3.43
CA GLY A 78 15.10 19.12 3.86
C GLY A 78 13.61 18.85 4.05
N VAL A 79 13.13 17.61 3.92
CA VAL A 79 11.71 17.26 4.03
C VAL A 79 11.45 16.16 5.06
N TRP A 80 10.30 16.21 5.74
CA TRP A 80 9.95 15.26 6.80
C TRP A 80 9.26 14.00 6.26
N ILE A 81 9.75 12.86 6.74
CA ILE A 81 9.14 11.54 6.58
C ILE A 81 8.50 11.15 7.92
N ARG A 82 7.21 10.85 7.90
CA ARG A 82 6.44 10.33 9.06
C ARG A 82 5.87 8.96 8.76
N ARG A 83 5.53 8.19 9.79
CA ARG A 83 5.02 6.82 9.66
C ARG A 83 3.76 6.60 10.48
N VAL A 84 2.84 5.83 9.91
CA VAL A 84 1.74 5.19 10.62
C VAL A 84 1.56 3.74 10.15
N PHE A 85 1.29 2.85 11.09
CA PHE A 85 0.79 1.50 10.82
C PHE A 85 -0.73 1.50 10.97
N ILE A 86 -1.43 1.00 9.96
CA ILE A 86 -2.89 0.89 9.97
C ILE A 86 -3.28 -0.56 10.22
N ILE A 87 -4.03 -0.80 11.30
CA ILE A 87 -4.26 -2.13 11.86
C ILE A 87 -5.74 -2.28 12.29
N GLY A 88 -6.32 -3.46 12.09
CA GLY A 88 -7.60 -3.84 12.67
C GLY A 88 -7.45 -4.63 13.97
N THR A 89 -8.39 -5.53 14.23
CA THR A 89 -8.31 -6.57 15.27
C THR A 89 -8.33 -7.95 14.64
N THR A 90 -7.80 -8.96 15.31
CA THR A 90 -7.88 -10.35 14.83
C THR A 90 -8.10 -11.31 16.00
N LYS A 91 -8.38 -12.57 15.69
CA LYS A 91 -8.78 -13.63 16.63
C LYS A 91 -10.03 -13.24 17.44
N THR A 92 -10.36 -14.04 18.44
CA THR A 92 -11.52 -13.82 19.33
C THR A 92 -11.13 -14.05 20.80
N GLY A 93 -12.02 -13.67 21.72
CA GLY A 93 -11.87 -13.96 23.15
C GLY A 93 -10.55 -13.47 23.76
N PHE A 94 -9.85 -14.37 24.47
CA PHE A 94 -8.60 -14.05 25.16
C PHE A 94 -7.45 -13.70 24.22
N GLU A 95 -7.38 -14.29 23.02
CA GLU A 95 -6.33 -13.99 22.06
C GLU A 95 -6.45 -12.56 21.52
N LYS A 96 -7.66 -12.14 21.12
CA LYS A 96 -7.94 -10.75 20.71
C LYS A 96 -7.52 -9.77 21.81
N ARG A 97 -7.83 -10.07 23.08
CA ARG A 97 -7.44 -9.22 24.22
C ARG A 97 -5.92 -9.10 24.36
N ARG A 98 -5.17 -10.20 24.22
CA ARG A 98 -3.70 -10.19 24.31
C ARG A 98 -3.08 -9.38 23.16
N LEU A 99 -3.56 -9.57 21.93
CA LEU A 99 -3.06 -8.84 20.76
C LEU A 99 -3.37 -7.34 20.84
N ASN A 100 -4.57 -6.96 21.30
CA ASN A 100 -4.88 -5.56 21.53
C ASN A 100 -4.01 -4.95 22.63
N LYS A 101 -3.71 -5.73 23.70
CA LYS A 101 -2.80 -5.26 24.76
C LYS A 101 -1.36 -5.10 24.25
N LEU A 102 -0.89 -6.00 23.37
CA LEU A 102 0.41 -5.87 22.71
C LEU A 102 0.50 -4.56 21.92
N LEU A 103 -0.50 -4.26 21.09
CA LEU A 103 -0.54 -3.02 20.30
C LEU A 103 -0.63 -1.77 21.17
N GLU A 104 -1.37 -1.81 22.27
CA GLU A 104 -1.43 -0.70 23.23
C GLU A 104 -0.05 -0.41 23.84
N LEU A 105 0.67 -1.45 24.27
CA LEU A 105 2.03 -1.33 24.81
C LEU A 105 3.01 -0.83 23.76
N GLU A 106 2.98 -1.40 22.55
CA GLU A 106 3.82 -0.97 21.43
C GLU A 106 3.57 0.49 21.05
N ASN A 107 2.30 0.91 21.00
CA ASN A 107 1.93 2.29 20.66
C ASN A 107 2.26 3.27 21.79
N ASN A 108 2.31 2.82 23.04
CA ASN A 108 2.77 3.65 24.15
C ASN A 108 4.21 4.11 24.00
N GLU A 109 5.05 3.27 23.39
CA GLU A 109 6.46 3.58 23.11
C GLU A 109 6.63 4.32 21.78
N ASN A 110 5.97 3.83 20.72
CA ASN A 110 6.28 4.24 19.35
C ASN A 110 5.34 5.31 18.78
N LYS A 111 4.13 5.47 19.33
CA LYS A 111 3.12 6.45 18.92
C LYS A 111 2.89 6.47 17.40
N ASP A 112 2.81 5.30 16.77
CA ASP A 112 2.73 5.13 15.32
C ASP A 112 1.70 4.10 14.85
N ILE A 113 0.80 3.66 15.72
CA ILE A 113 -0.28 2.72 15.38
C ILE A 113 -1.63 3.43 15.38
N LEU A 114 -2.34 3.32 14.25
CA LEU A 114 -3.77 3.59 14.13
C LEU A 114 -4.51 2.26 14.14
N GLN A 115 -5.45 2.10 15.07
CA GLN A 115 -6.18 0.86 15.24
C GLN A 115 -7.69 1.08 15.26
N TRP A 116 -8.43 0.27 14.50
CA TRP A 116 -9.89 0.22 14.49
C TRP A 116 -10.42 -1.17 14.86
N ASP A 117 -11.62 -1.22 15.44
CA ASP A 117 -12.26 -2.47 15.89
C ASP A 117 -13.01 -3.20 14.75
N PHE A 118 -12.33 -3.52 13.65
CA PHE A 118 -12.84 -4.41 12.60
C PHE A 118 -11.98 -5.68 12.50
N ASN A 119 -12.49 -6.75 11.89
CA ASN A 119 -11.71 -7.96 11.67
C ASN A 119 -10.69 -7.75 10.54
N ASP A 120 -9.41 -7.75 10.90
CA ASP A 120 -8.29 -7.54 10.01
C ASP A 120 -8.06 -8.80 9.15
N SER A 121 -8.48 -8.70 7.89
CA SER A 121 -8.41 -9.80 6.92
C SER A 121 -8.13 -9.24 5.54
N PHE A 122 -7.67 -10.10 4.63
CA PHE A 122 -7.40 -9.73 3.25
C PHE A 122 -8.60 -9.04 2.57
N PHE A 123 -9.82 -9.56 2.78
CA PHE A 123 -11.05 -9.04 2.18
C PHE A 123 -11.53 -7.71 2.80
N ASN A 124 -10.95 -7.31 3.94
CA ASN A 124 -11.22 -6.03 4.61
C ASN A 124 -10.11 -5.00 4.42
N LEU A 125 -9.12 -5.26 3.56
CA LEU A 125 -8.06 -4.28 3.27
C LEU A 125 -8.66 -2.98 2.69
N THR A 126 -9.68 -3.05 1.85
CA THR A 126 -10.35 -1.86 1.33
C THR A 126 -10.98 -1.02 2.44
N LEU A 127 -11.63 -1.66 3.42
CA LEU A 127 -12.17 -1.00 4.59
C LEU A 127 -11.06 -0.33 5.41
N LYS A 128 -9.95 -1.04 5.64
CA LYS A 128 -8.77 -0.51 6.33
C LYS A 128 -8.26 0.79 5.68
N GLN A 129 -8.21 0.83 4.35
CA GLN A 129 -7.77 1.99 3.59
C GLN A 129 -8.76 3.17 3.70
N ILE A 130 -10.07 2.89 3.61
CA ILE A 130 -11.11 3.94 3.74
C ILE A 130 -11.07 4.56 5.15
N LEU A 131 -10.94 3.74 6.19
CA LEU A 131 -10.84 4.21 7.58
C LEU A 131 -9.59 5.08 7.79
N PHE A 132 -8.46 4.68 7.20
CA PHE A 132 -7.26 5.50 7.20
C PHE A 132 -7.47 6.85 6.48
N LEU A 133 -8.10 6.84 5.30
CA LEU A 133 -8.36 8.05 4.54
C LEU A 133 -9.29 9.02 5.30
N GLU A 134 -10.30 8.51 5.99
CA GLU A 134 -11.14 9.32 6.90
C GLU A 134 -10.30 9.98 8.00
N TRP A 135 -9.41 9.19 8.63
CA TRP A 135 -8.52 9.70 9.66
C TRP A 135 -7.55 10.76 9.13
N MET A 136 -7.03 10.55 7.91
CA MET A 136 -6.13 11.49 7.25
C MET A 136 -6.84 12.83 6.98
N GLU A 137 -8.08 12.83 6.48
CA GLU A 137 -8.85 14.06 6.29
C GLU A 137 -8.99 14.86 7.59
N ARG A 138 -9.14 14.16 8.72
CA ARG A 138 -9.30 14.82 10.02
C ARG A 138 -7.99 15.37 10.58
N TRP A 139 -6.90 14.60 10.50
CA TRP A 139 -5.69 14.87 11.28
C TRP A 139 -4.45 15.21 10.45
N CYS A 140 -4.42 14.82 9.18
CA CYS A 140 -3.31 15.04 8.25
C CYS A 140 -3.77 15.59 6.88
N PRO A 141 -4.73 16.54 6.79
CA PRO A 141 -5.35 16.92 5.53
C PRO A 141 -4.38 17.52 4.51
N GLN A 142 -3.26 18.09 4.96
CA GLN A 142 -2.27 18.77 4.11
C GLN A 142 -0.97 17.97 3.93
N ALA A 143 -0.89 16.71 4.37
CA ALA A 143 0.25 15.86 4.05
C ALA A 143 0.43 15.78 2.52
N ARG A 144 1.66 16.02 2.03
CA ARG A 144 1.90 16.28 0.60
C ARG A 144 1.87 15.02 -0.25
N PHE A 145 2.58 13.98 0.21
CA PHE A 145 2.65 12.69 -0.44
C PHE A 145 2.51 11.57 0.56
N LEU A 146 2.09 10.43 0.04
CA LEU A 146 1.91 9.21 0.79
C LEU A 146 2.62 8.07 0.07
N LEU A 147 3.19 7.16 0.85
CA LEU A 147 3.36 5.78 0.44
C LEU A 147 2.23 5.00 1.05
N ASN A 148 1.48 4.26 0.24
CA ASN A 148 0.63 3.19 0.74
C ASN A 148 1.33 1.87 0.45
N GLY A 149 1.63 1.07 1.47
CA GLY A 149 2.38 -0.18 1.29
C GLY A 149 2.11 -1.25 2.33
N ASP A 150 2.57 -2.46 2.05
CA ASP A 150 2.46 -3.62 2.94
C ASP A 150 3.70 -3.73 3.86
N ASP A 151 3.58 -4.43 4.98
CA ASP A 151 4.68 -4.62 5.94
C ASP A 151 5.70 -5.72 5.55
N ASP A 152 5.57 -6.28 4.34
CA ASP A 152 6.44 -7.31 3.77
C ASP A 152 7.19 -6.86 2.52
N VAL A 153 7.32 -5.55 2.30
CA VAL A 153 8.13 -4.97 1.23
C VAL A 153 9.47 -4.45 1.71
N PHE A 154 10.44 -4.46 0.80
CA PHE A 154 11.59 -3.56 0.89
C PHE A 154 11.25 -2.28 0.13
N ALA A 155 11.46 -1.12 0.76
CA ALA A 155 11.25 0.18 0.16
C ALA A 155 12.49 1.06 0.35
N ASN A 156 12.85 1.83 -0.67
CA ASN A 156 13.90 2.84 -0.54
C ASN A 156 13.27 4.23 -0.43
N THR A 157 13.08 4.68 0.81
CA THR A 157 12.46 5.99 1.07
C THR A 157 13.32 7.15 0.60
N PHE A 158 14.63 6.98 0.39
CA PHE A 158 15.49 8.04 -0.17
C PHE A 158 15.19 8.23 -1.66
N ASN A 159 15.06 7.15 -2.43
CA ASN A 159 14.66 7.20 -3.83
C ASN A 159 13.23 7.75 -3.99
N MET A 160 12.33 7.47 -3.05
CA MET A 160 11.00 8.08 -3.03
C MET A 160 11.07 9.61 -2.90
N ILE A 161 11.89 10.12 -1.97
CA ILE A 161 12.07 11.57 -1.80
C ILE A 161 12.65 12.19 -3.06
N GLU A 162 13.66 11.57 -3.68
CA GLU A 162 14.24 12.06 -4.94
C GLU A 162 13.20 12.13 -6.06
N TYR A 163 12.44 11.05 -6.26
CA TYR A 163 11.38 10.99 -7.26
C TYR A 163 10.30 12.06 -7.05
N LEU A 164 9.86 12.25 -5.80
CA LEU A 164 8.78 13.18 -5.46
C LEU A 164 9.23 14.65 -5.51
N GLN A 165 10.45 14.96 -5.07
CA GLN A 165 11.02 16.31 -5.20
C GLN A 165 11.31 16.68 -6.66
N GLY A 166 11.55 15.68 -7.53
CA GLY A 166 11.69 15.88 -8.97
C GLY A 166 10.39 16.19 -9.72
N GLN A 167 9.23 16.21 -9.04
CA GLN A 167 7.96 16.61 -9.65
C GLN A 167 7.84 18.15 -9.63
N GLU A 168 8.49 18.83 -10.60
CA GLU A 168 8.67 20.29 -10.64
C GLU A 168 7.38 21.12 -10.44
N ASP A 169 6.22 20.56 -10.77
CA ASP A 169 4.91 21.21 -10.71
C ASP A 169 3.91 20.57 -9.73
N ASN A 170 4.36 19.66 -8.86
CA ASN A 170 3.47 18.98 -7.92
C ASN A 170 4.05 19.02 -6.50
N ASP A 171 3.45 19.85 -5.64
CA ASP A 171 3.74 19.93 -4.20
C ASP A 171 2.82 19.02 -3.37
N GLY A 172 2.09 18.10 -4.01
CA GLY A 172 1.04 17.27 -3.41
C GLY A 172 -0.38 17.78 -3.70
N SER A 173 -0.53 18.94 -4.34
CA SER A 173 -1.82 19.53 -4.73
C SER A 173 -2.38 19.02 -6.06
N LYS A 174 -1.58 18.32 -6.88
CA LYS A 174 -2.02 17.76 -8.18
C LYS A 174 -2.00 16.24 -8.16
N HIS A 175 -2.74 15.63 -9.09
CA HIS A 175 -2.81 14.19 -9.20
C HIS A 175 -1.43 13.54 -9.36
N LEU A 176 -1.15 12.58 -8.49
CA LEU A 176 -0.06 11.62 -8.61
C LEU A 176 -0.57 10.33 -7.97
N PHE A 177 -0.50 9.25 -8.73
CA PHE A 177 -0.73 7.89 -8.28
C PHE A 177 0.14 6.96 -9.12
N THR A 178 1.22 6.44 -8.56
CA THR A 178 2.22 5.69 -9.33
C THR A 178 2.71 4.44 -8.60
N GLY A 179 2.95 3.37 -9.36
CA GLY A 179 3.36 2.08 -8.82
C GLY A 179 3.52 1.03 -9.92
N HIS A 180 3.32 -0.23 -9.58
CA HIS A 180 3.26 -1.30 -10.59
C HIS A 180 1.89 -1.30 -11.25
N LEU A 181 1.77 -0.63 -12.40
CA LEU A 181 0.53 -0.52 -13.15
C LEU A 181 0.08 -1.87 -13.73
N ILE A 182 -1.16 -2.27 -13.42
CA ILE A 182 -1.85 -3.45 -13.95
C ILE A 182 -3.04 -2.98 -14.78
N GLN A 183 -3.17 -3.50 -15.99
CA GLN A 183 -4.21 -3.12 -16.96
C GLN A 183 -4.68 -4.33 -17.75
N ASN A 184 -5.86 -4.21 -18.37
CA ASN A 184 -6.44 -5.25 -19.23
C ASN A 184 -6.66 -6.59 -18.51
N VAL A 185 -6.99 -6.53 -17.22
CA VAL A 185 -7.30 -7.69 -16.38
C VAL A 185 -8.73 -7.60 -15.83
N GLY A 186 -9.21 -8.68 -15.24
CA GLY A 186 -10.54 -8.76 -14.63
C GLY A 186 -10.55 -9.62 -13.37
N PRO A 187 -11.73 -9.77 -12.74
CA PRO A 187 -11.91 -10.62 -11.57
C PRO A 187 -11.49 -12.07 -11.80
N ILE A 188 -10.73 -12.65 -10.86
CA ILE A 188 -10.45 -14.10 -10.90
C ILE A 188 -11.70 -14.85 -10.44
N ARG A 189 -12.26 -15.69 -11.31
CA ARG A 189 -13.49 -16.46 -11.03
C ARG A 189 -13.24 -17.86 -10.46
N HIS A 190 -11.97 -18.25 -10.26
CA HIS A 190 -11.61 -19.52 -9.64
C HIS A 190 -11.61 -19.42 -8.11
N SER A 191 -12.49 -20.18 -7.44
CA SER A 191 -12.73 -20.11 -6.00
C SER A 191 -11.56 -20.52 -5.11
N SER A 192 -10.57 -21.24 -5.66
CA SER A 192 -9.32 -21.59 -4.96
C SER A 192 -8.31 -20.44 -4.90
N SER A 193 -8.50 -19.38 -5.71
CA SER A 193 -7.60 -18.23 -5.71
C SER A 193 -7.84 -17.35 -4.48
N LYS A 194 -6.75 -16.87 -3.86
CA LYS A 194 -6.80 -15.81 -2.84
C LYS A 194 -7.53 -14.56 -3.35
N TYR A 195 -7.45 -14.29 -4.65
CA TYR A 195 -8.03 -13.13 -5.32
C TYR A 195 -9.39 -13.46 -5.97
N PHE A 196 -10.08 -14.51 -5.51
CA PHE A 196 -11.38 -14.89 -6.03
C PHE A 196 -12.42 -13.79 -5.81
N VAL A 197 -13.07 -13.36 -6.90
CA VAL A 197 -14.17 -12.40 -6.86
C VAL A 197 -15.30 -12.91 -7.77
N PRO A 198 -16.42 -13.38 -7.20
CA PRO A 198 -17.52 -13.93 -7.98
C PRO A 198 -18.37 -12.83 -8.64
N VAL A 199 -19.22 -13.23 -9.60
CA VAL A 199 -20.11 -12.31 -10.34
C VAL A 199 -21.08 -11.57 -9.42
N GLN A 200 -21.48 -12.19 -8.32
CA GLN A 200 -22.31 -11.61 -7.25
C GLN A 200 -21.64 -10.40 -6.55
N VAL A 201 -20.31 -10.34 -6.56
CA VAL A 201 -19.54 -9.22 -5.99
C VAL A 201 -19.25 -8.18 -7.06
N GLN A 202 -18.83 -8.62 -8.25
CA GLN A 202 -18.55 -7.74 -9.39
C GLN A 202 -18.99 -8.42 -10.68
N GLU A 203 -20.03 -7.87 -11.31
CA GLU A 203 -20.63 -8.41 -12.53
C GLU A 203 -19.71 -8.18 -13.74
N SER A 204 -19.07 -7.01 -13.83
CA SER A 204 -18.11 -6.71 -14.89
C SER A 204 -16.94 -7.71 -14.89
N ASP A 205 -16.56 -8.19 -16.07
CA ASP A 205 -15.36 -9.01 -16.26
C ASP A 205 -14.09 -8.19 -16.47
N ARG A 206 -14.14 -6.88 -16.22
CA ARG A 206 -13.00 -5.97 -16.33
C ARG A 206 -12.83 -5.14 -15.08
N TYR A 207 -11.57 -4.94 -14.70
CA TYR A 207 -11.17 -3.94 -13.73
C TYR A 207 -10.63 -2.68 -14.42
N PRO A 208 -10.81 -1.50 -13.80
CA PRO A 208 -10.10 -0.31 -14.24
C PRO A 208 -8.59 -0.49 -14.05
N PRO A 209 -7.73 0.28 -14.74
CA PRO A 209 -6.31 0.37 -14.42
C PRO A 209 -6.08 0.66 -12.94
N TYR A 210 -5.14 -0.07 -12.33
CA TYR A 210 -4.78 0.10 -10.92
C TYR A 210 -3.30 -0.20 -10.69
N CYS A 211 -2.71 0.27 -9.59
CA CYS A 211 -1.37 -0.17 -9.18
C CYS A 211 -1.51 -1.39 -8.26
N GLY A 212 -0.83 -2.49 -8.55
CA GLY A 212 -0.87 -3.71 -7.73
C GLY A 212 -0.28 -3.53 -6.33
N GLY A 213 -0.60 -4.48 -5.44
CA GLY A 213 -0.25 -4.49 -4.02
C GLY A 213 1.24 -4.49 -3.71
N GLY A 214 1.62 -4.58 -2.44
CA GLY A 214 2.98 -4.27 -1.98
C GLY A 214 3.15 -2.76 -1.77
N GLY A 215 2.83 -1.92 -2.76
CA GLY A 215 2.62 -0.49 -2.52
C GLY A 215 2.68 0.44 -3.73
N PHE A 216 2.23 1.67 -3.51
CA PHE A 216 2.18 2.76 -4.49
C PHE A 216 2.37 4.12 -3.81
N LEU A 217 2.89 5.09 -4.57
CA LEU A 217 3.00 6.48 -4.15
C LEU A 217 1.79 7.27 -4.64
N LEU A 218 1.29 8.17 -3.80
CA LEU A 218 0.20 9.07 -4.16
C LEU A 218 0.36 10.46 -3.54
N SER A 219 -0.11 11.48 -4.25
CA SER A 219 -0.28 12.84 -3.70
C SER A 219 -1.40 12.90 -2.66
N GLY A 220 -1.32 13.87 -1.75
CA GLY A 220 -2.40 14.22 -0.84
C GLY A 220 -3.69 14.55 -1.60
N PHE A 221 -3.61 15.31 -2.70
CA PHE A 221 -4.77 15.57 -3.59
C PHE A 221 -5.47 14.28 -4.02
N THR A 222 -4.70 13.28 -4.42
CA THR A 222 -5.27 12.02 -4.90
C THR A 222 -5.86 11.21 -3.75
N ALA A 223 -5.22 11.18 -2.58
CA ALA A 223 -5.75 10.52 -1.40
C ALA A 223 -7.13 11.07 -1.01
N ARG A 224 -7.27 12.40 -0.94
CA ARG A 224 -8.54 13.08 -0.65
C ARG A 224 -9.61 12.81 -1.72
N THR A 225 -9.20 12.80 -2.98
CA THR A 225 -10.09 12.47 -4.10
C THR A 225 -10.61 11.03 -4.00
N ILE A 226 -9.75 10.07 -3.67
CA ILE A 226 -10.13 8.68 -3.44
C ILE A 226 -11.12 8.58 -2.28
N TYR A 227 -10.87 9.27 -1.16
CA TYR A 227 -11.78 9.30 -0.01
C TYR A 227 -13.17 9.82 -0.42
N ASN A 228 -13.22 10.96 -1.10
CA ASN A 228 -14.47 11.56 -1.56
C ASN A 228 -15.25 10.62 -2.51
N MET A 229 -14.56 9.96 -3.43
CA MET A 229 -15.19 9.00 -4.35
C MET A 229 -15.69 7.75 -3.61
N SER A 230 -14.97 7.31 -2.59
CA SER A 230 -15.28 6.09 -1.82
C SER A 230 -16.70 6.10 -1.28
N HIS A 231 -17.23 7.26 -0.85
CA HIS A 231 -18.60 7.40 -0.34
C HIS A 231 -19.69 6.91 -1.28
N SER A 232 -19.41 6.91 -2.59
CA SER A 232 -20.39 6.60 -3.63
C SER A 232 -20.03 5.34 -4.45
N ILE A 233 -18.99 4.61 -4.04
CA ILE A 233 -18.56 3.35 -4.68
C ILE A 233 -18.73 2.22 -3.67
N ILE A 234 -19.42 1.15 -4.06
CA ILE A 234 -19.57 -0.06 -3.26
C ILE A 234 -18.19 -0.68 -3.05
N ILE A 235 -17.86 -1.06 -1.80
CA ILE A 235 -16.58 -1.68 -1.46
C ILE A 235 -16.38 -2.95 -2.32
N LEU A 236 -15.15 -3.11 -2.81
CA LEU A 236 -14.64 -4.31 -3.47
C LEU A 236 -13.63 -4.98 -2.53
N PRO A 237 -13.52 -6.31 -2.44
CA PRO A 237 -12.60 -6.96 -1.50
C PRO A 237 -11.11 -6.88 -1.89
N ILE A 238 -10.80 -6.38 -3.08
CA ILE A 238 -9.43 -6.16 -3.56
C ILE A 238 -9.15 -4.66 -3.45
N ASP A 239 -8.33 -4.27 -2.48
CA ASP A 239 -8.09 -2.87 -2.10
C ASP A 239 -7.45 -2.05 -3.23
N ASP A 240 -6.45 -2.63 -3.88
CA ASP A 240 -5.74 -1.97 -4.98
C ASP A 240 -6.67 -1.66 -6.17
N VAL A 241 -7.55 -2.62 -6.50
CA VAL A 241 -8.56 -2.44 -7.55
C VAL A 241 -9.58 -1.39 -7.13
N TYR A 242 -9.99 -1.37 -5.84
CA TYR A 242 -10.89 -0.35 -5.34
C TYR A 242 -10.30 1.06 -5.46
N MET A 243 -8.99 1.23 -5.23
CA MET A 243 -8.32 2.51 -5.50
C MET A 243 -8.43 2.89 -6.98
N GLY A 244 -8.22 1.93 -7.89
CA GLY A 244 -8.43 2.11 -9.32
C GLY A 244 -9.86 2.53 -9.69
N MET A 245 -10.88 1.94 -9.06
CA MET A 245 -12.29 2.32 -9.25
C MET A 245 -12.55 3.77 -8.80
N CYS A 246 -11.97 4.18 -7.66
CA CYS A 246 -12.08 5.56 -7.19
C CYS A 246 -11.40 6.54 -8.17
N LEU A 247 -10.23 6.20 -8.70
CA LEU A 247 -9.55 7.02 -9.71
C LEU A 247 -10.36 7.14 -10.99
N GLU A 248 -10.86 6.02 -11.53
CA GLU A 248 -11.68 6.00 -12.74
C GLU A 248 -12.92 6.88 -12.59
N LYS A 249 -13.63 6.77 -11.45
CA LYS A 249 -14.79 7.61 -11.17
C LYS A 249 -14.45 9.10 -11.11
N ALA A 250 -13.26 9.45 -10.65
CA ALA A 250 -12.76 10.83 -10.61
C ALA A 250 -12.20 11.31 -11.97
N GLY A 251 -12.17 10.46 -13.01
CA GLY A 251 -11.54 10.79 -14.30
C GLY A 251 -10.00 10.81 -14.24
N LEU A 252 -9.40 10.19 -13.22
CA LEU A 252 -7.97 10.11 -12.98
C LEU A 252 -7.41 8.74 -13.40
N LYS A 253 -6.10 8.64 -13.58
CA LYS A 253 -5.45 7.40 -14.05
C LYS A 253 -4.14 7.13 -13.30
N PRO A 254 -3.91 5.90 -12.82
CA PRO A 254 -2.61 5.51 -12.29
C PRO A 254 -1.53 5.50 -13.37
N THR A 255 -0.28 5.71 -12.97
CA THR A 255 0.89 5.63 -13.85
C THR A 255 1.84 4.51 -13.42
N SER A 256 2.60 3.97 -14.37
CA SER A 256 3.63 2.96 -14.07
C SER A 256 4.92 3.64 -13.62
N HIS A 257 5.57 3.08 -12.61
CA HIS A 257 6.95 3.41 -12.23
C HIS A 257 7.83 2.17 -12.30
N PHE A 258 8.86 2.19 -13.15
CA PHE A 258 9.70 1.01 -13.43
C PHE A 258 10.39 0.46 -12.18
N ALA A 259 10.70 1.32 -11.20
CA ALA A 259 11.34 0.96 -9.93
C ALA A 259 10.39 0.43 -8.85
N VAL A 260 9.10 0.21 -9.16
CA VAL A 260 8.12 -0.42 -8.26
C VAL A 260 7.84 -1.85 -8.74
N LYS A 261 8.29 -2.84 -7.98
CA LYS A 261 8.39 -4.26 -8.36
C LYS A 261 7.57 -5.15 -7.42
N THR A 262 6.26 -5.14 -7.62
CA THR A 262 5.30 -5.87 -6.77
C THR A 262 5.19 -7.36 -7.10
N ALA A 263 5.72 -7.79 -8.26
CA ALA A 263 5.84 -9.19 -8.66
C ALA A 263 7.24 -9.76 -8.39
N GLY A 264 8.04 -9.12 -7.53
CA GLY A 264 9.45 -9.43 -7.36
C GLY A 264 10.35 -8.79 -8.40
N LEU A 265 11.66 -8.92 -8.17
CA LEU A 265 12.68 -8.46 -9.09
C LEU A 265 13.13 -9.64 -9.96
N HIS A 266 13.02 -9.48 -11.28
CA HIS A 266 13.57 -10.47 -12.22
C HIS A 266 15.06 -10.19 -12.40
N VAL A 267 15.90 -11.11 -11.92
CA VAL A 267 17.36 -11.07 -12.10
C VAL A 267 17.74 -12.12 -13.14
N PRO A 268 18.21 -11.73 -14.34
CA PRO A 268 18.52 -12.66 -15.41
C PRO A 268 19.90 -13.31 -15.19
N ALA A 269 20.00 -14.28 -14.28
CA ALA A 269 21.08 -15.27 -14.22
C ALA A 269 20.80 -16.34 -13.15
N GLU A 270 21.11 -17.61 -13.44
CA GLU A 270 20.91 -18.74 -12.52
C GLU A 270 22.01 -18.85 -11.44
N ASN A 271 23.17 -18.19 -11.65
CA ASN A 271 24.35 -18.29 -10.78
C ASN A 271 24.71 -16.97 -10.08
N VAL A 272 23.73 -16.09 -9.85
CA VAL A 272 23.95 -14.83 -9.12
C VAL A 272 23.13 -14.79 -7.85
N ASP A 273 23.66 -14.13 -6.83
CA ASP A 273 22.89 -13.80 -5.65
C ASP A 273 21.79 -12.80 -6.03
N ILE A 274 20.54 -13.27 -6.03
CA ILE A 274 19.37 -12.44 -6.34
C ILE A 274 19.18 -11.32 -5.31
N PHE A 275 19.77 -11.44 -4.12
CA PHE A 275 19.77 -10.43 -3.06
C PHE A 275 20.99 -9.50 -3.10
N HIS A 276 21.76 -9.49 -4.19
CA HIS A 276 22.89 -8.58 -4.31
C HIS A 276 22.42 -7.11 -4.23
N PRO A 277 22.96 -6.28 -3.31
CA PRO A 277 22.43 -4.93 -3.01
C PRO A 277 22.34 -3.99 -4.22
N CYS A 278 23.23 -4.14 -5.20
CA CYS A 278 23.20 -3.33 -6.42
C CYS A 278 21.93 -3.47 -7.26
N TYR A 279 21.21 -4.59 -7.16
CA TYR A 279 19.94 -4.75 -7.84
C TYR A 279 18.81 -3.93 -7.21
N TYR A 280 18.97 -3.53 -5.94
CA TYR A 280 17.96 -2.86 -5.13
C TYR A 280 18.26 -1.38 -4.90
N ARG A 281 19.49 -0.92 -5.17
CA ARG A 281 19.93 0.45 -4.92
C ARG A 281 19.02 1.52 -5.56
N GLU A 282 18.63 1.31 -6.81
CA GLU A 282 17.78 2.23 -7.58
C GLU A 282 16.28 1.89 -7.53
N ILE A 283 15.90 0.85 -6.78
CA ILE A 283 14.50 0.42 -6.64
C ILE A 283 13.78 1.35 -5.65
N ILE A 284 12.51 1.65 -5.91
CA ILE A 284 11.65 2.37 -4.97
C ILE A 284 11.00 1.38 -4.00
N LEU A 285 10.43 0.31 -4.53
CA LEU A 285 9.72 -0.70 -3.74
C LEU A 285 9.78 -2.05 -4.42
N VAL A 286 9.95 -3.12 -3.64
CA VAL A 286 9.90 -4.51 -4.12
C VAL A 286 9.21 -5.41 -3.10
N HIS A 287 8.33 -6.27 -3.61
CA HIS A 287 7.67 -7.34 -2.86
C HIS A 287 8.37 -8.68 -3.18
N ARG A 288 8.72 -9.55 -2.24
CA ARG A 288 8.55 -9.52 -0.77
C ARG A 288 9.87 -9.78 -0.06
N PHE A 289 9.97 -9.29 1.17
CA PHE A 289 11.12 -9.46 2.03
C PHE A 289 10.71 -9.97 3.42
N LEU A 290 11.58 -10.80 4.01
CA LEU A 290 11.54 -11.18 5.42
C LEU A 290 12.18 -10.09 6.28
N PRO A 291 11.82 -9.95 7.57
CA PRO A 291 12.35 -8.88 8.43
C PRO A 291 13.89 -8.81 8.45
N HIS A 292 14.58 -9.94 8.63
CA HIS A 292 16.05 -9.95 8.62
C HIS A 292 16.64 -9.54 7.26
N MET A 293 15.99 -9.90 6.15
CA MET A 293 16.41 -9.48 4.81
C MET A 293 16.23 -7.98 4.61
N ILE A 294 15.14 -7.38 5.12
CA ILE A 294 14.94 -5.92 5.08
C ILE A 294 16.07 -5.23 5.86
N PHE A 295 16.39 -5.74 7.04
CA PHE A 295 17.42 -5.18 7.90
C PHE A 295 18.80 -5.16 7.22
N VAL A 296 19.24 -6.30 6.69
CA VAL A 296 20.52 -6.43 5.98
C VAL A 296 20.52 -5.61 4.69
N MET A 297 19.48 -5.74 3.85
CA MET A 297 19.41 -5.03 2.57
C MET A 297 19.46 -3.51 2.78
N TRP A 298 18.75 -2.98 3.78
CA TRP A 298 18.76 -1.56 4.09
C TRP A 298 20.16 -1.06 4.51
N ASP A 299 20.92 -1.85 5.27
CA ASP A 299 22.29 -1.49 5.63
C ASP A 299 23.21 -1.50 4.40
N GLU A 300 23.14 -2.59 3.62
CA GLU A 300 23.98 -2.81 2.44
C GLU A 300 23.80 -1.75 1.35
N ILE A 301 22.56 -1.38 1.00
CA ILE A 301 22.32 -0.38 -0.07
C ILE A 301 22.75 1.04 0.32
N GLN A 302 22.88 1.30 1.63
CA GLN A 302 23.33 2.60 2.16
C GLN A 302 24.84 2.66 2.35
N ASN A 303 25.55 1.54 2.16
CA ASN A 303 27.00 1.50 2.23
C ASN A 303 27.61 2.39 1.11
N PRO A 304 28.32 3.48 1.46
CA PRO A 304 28.92 4.38 0.45
C PRO A 304 30.01 3.69 -0.38
N HIS A 305 30.56 2.57 0.11
CA HIS A 305 31.56 1.76 -0.59
C HIS A 305 30.95 0.68 -1.48
N LEU A 306 29.63 0.50 -1.49
CA LEU A 306 28.96 -0.43 -2.40
C LEU A 306 29.25 0.01 -3.85
N GLN A 307 30.05 -0.78 -4.57
CA GLN A 307 30.38 -0.56 -5.97
C GLN A 307 29.41 -1.33 -6.85
N CYS A 308 28.54 -0.60 -7.53
CA CYS A 308 27.63 -1.17 -8.52
C CYS A 308 28.18 -0.93 -9.92
N GLY A 309 28.23 -1.98 -10.74
CA GLY A 309 28.56 -1.84 -12.16
C GLY A 309 27.57 -0.88 -12.83
N LYS A 310 28.06 0.05 -13.65
CA LYS A 310 27.18 0.92 -14.45
C LYS A 310 26.29 0.04 -15.33
N ILE A 311 24.97 0.17 -15.18
CA ILE A 311 24.03 -0.42 -16.13
C ILE A 311 24.22 0.36 -17.43
N ASN A 312 24.81 -0.28 -18.45
CA ASN A 312 24.90 0.31 -19.78
C ASN A 312 23.47 0.51 -20.32
N SER A 313 23.10 1.78 -20.53
CA SER A 313 21.83 2.21 -21.13
C SER A 313 21.61 1.73 -22.58
N SER A 314 22.56 0.99 -23.16
CA SER A 314 22.49 0.45 -24.52
C SER A 314 21.54 -0.74 -24.70
N LEU A 315 21.01 -1.34 -23.63
CA LEU A 315 20.05 -2.45 -23.72
C LEU A 315 18.59 -2.00 -23.90
N GLN A 316 18.28 -0.70 -23.77
CA GLN A 316 16.92 -0.16 -23.99
C GLN A 316 16.58 0.11 -25.47
N GLY A 317 17.53 -0.06 -26.40
CA GLY A 317 17.34 0.27 -27.82
C GLY A 317 17.02 -0.90 -28.76
N SER A 318 16.94 -2.15 -28.30
CA SER A 318 16.87 -3.32 -29.19
C SER A 318 15.48 -3.97 -29.33
N THR A 319 14.47 -3.54 -28.58
CA THR A 319 13.13 -4.16 -28.61
C THR A 319 12.11 -3.44 -29.53
N GLN A 320 12.52 -2.44 -30.32
CA GLN A 320 11.63 -1.73 -31.26
C GLN A 320 11.88 -2.01 -32.76
N ARG A 321 12.70 -3.03 -33.12
CA ARG A 321 12.99 -3.35 -34.54
C ARG A 321 12.59 -4.76 -35.01
N LYS A 322 11.68 -5.46 -34.33
CA LYS A 322 11.25 -6.81 -34.76
C LYS A 322 9.73 -7.02 -34.92
N GLU A 323 8.95 -5.95 -35.05
CA GLU A 323 7.53 -6.04 -35.45
C GLU A 323 7.27 -5.22 -36.74
N GLN A 324 8.09 -5.45 -37.77
CA GLN A 324 7.74 -5.18 -39.16
C GLN A 324 8.46 -6.22 -40.02
N GLY A 325 7.80 -7.34 -40.32
CA GLY A 325 8.33 -8.36 -41.20
C GLY A 325 7.84 -9.76 -40.89
N VAL A 326 6.57 -10.02 -41.25
CA VAL A 326 6.01 -11.15 -42.01
C VAL A 326 4.51 -11.20 -41.76
#